data_AF-A0A0C9SRV4-F1
#
_entry.id   AF-A0A0C9SRV4-F1
#
_cell.length_a   1.000
_cell.length_b   1.000
_cell.length_c   1.000
_cell.angle_alpha   90.00
_cell.angle_beta   90.00
_cell.angle_gamma   90.00
#
_symmetry.space_group_name_H-M   'P 1'
#
loop_
_entity.id
_entity.type
_entity.pdbx_description
1 polymer ?
#
loop_
_entity_poly.entity_id
_entity_poly.type
_entity_poly.pdbx_seq_one_letter_code
_entity_poly.pdbx_strand_id
1 'polypeptide(L)'
;MAIADEVVNVLQTFGLIFGLSDAIIGLTIFAVGNSLADLVANMSVAVFAPIMGFSACFGGPMINLLLGVGISGSYVINQTGHAYELEFTPTLITSTVGLLTLLLTTLFVVPMNGYFLSRRWGIFLIMAYVVLMTANLFVELSYE
;
A
#
# COMPACT_ATOMS: atom_id res chain seq x y z
N MET A 1 13.87 -2.83 17.18
CA MET A 1 13.28 -1.49 17.30
C MET A 1 14.29 -0.41 16.96
N ALA A 2 15.38 -0.25 17.73
CA ALA A 2 16.30 0.89 17.61
C ALA A 2 16.74 1.33 16.19
N ILE A 3 17.04 0.42 15.26
CA ILE A 3 17.47 0.80 13.89
C ILE A 3 16.28 1.33 13.06
N ALA A 4 15.10 0.72 13.19
CA ALA A 4 13.91 1.16 12.46
C ALA A 4 13.44 2.51 12.99
N ASP A 5 13.43 2.68 14.33
CA ASP A 5 13.07 3.94 14.98
C ASP A 5 14.04 5.05 14.57
N GLU A 6 15.35 4.79 14.53
CA GLU A 6 16.34 5.78 14.12
C GLU A 6 16.20 6.18 12.64
N VAL A 7 15.94 5.22 11.76
CA VAL A 7 15.71 5.49 10.33
C VAL A 7 14.43 6.31 10.12
N VAL A 8 13.36 6.00 10.85
CA VAL A 8 12.11 6.80 10.81
C VAL A 8 12.39 8.21 11.29
N ASN A 9 13.10 8.37 12.41
CA ASN A 9 13.39 9.67 13.01
C ASN A 9 14.25 10.56 12.09
N VAL A 10 15.24 9.96 11.40
CA VAL A 10 16.03 10.66 10.37
C VAL A 10 15.16 11.09 9.19
N LEU A 11 14.27 10.22 8.71
CA LEU A 11 13.36 10.54 7.60
C LEU A 11 12.36 11.65 7.96
N GLN A 12 11.81 11.65 9.18
CA GLN A 12 10.96 12.73 9.68
C GLN A 12 11.73 14.05 9.80
N THR A 13 12.99 14.00 10.23
CA THR A 13 13.86 15.19 10.28
C THR A 13 14.09 15.77 8.89
N PHE A 14 14.32 14.93 7.87
CA PHE A 14 14.37 15.38 6.48
C PHE A 14 13.01 15.92 6.01
N GLY A 15 11.90 15.31 6.42
CA GLY A 15 10.55 15.79 6.22
C GLY A 15 10.35 17.24 6.64
N LEU A 16 10.72 17.55 7.89
CA LEU A 16 10.70 18.89 8.46
C LEU A 16 11.56 19.88 7.68
N ILE A 17 12.74 19.47 7.20
CA ILE A 17 13.64 20.33 6.40
C ILE A 17 13.03 20.67 5.03
N PHE A 18 12.35 19.72 4.40
CA PHE A 18 11.69 19.91 3.10
C PHE A 18 10.27 20.47 3.20
N GLY A 19 9.74 20.67 4.40
CA GLY A 19 8.38 21.15 4.64
C GLY A 19 7.28 20.12 4.31
N LEU A 20 7.62 18.82 4.36
CA LEU A 20 6.71 17.70 4.11
C LEU A 20 6.12 17.20 5.44
N SER A 21 4.80 16.96 5.46
CA SER A 21 4.07 16.37 6.58
C SER A 21 4.49 14.91 6.84
N ASP A 22 4.48 14.47 8.10
CA ASP A 22 4.78 13.09 8.50
C ASP A 22 3.86 12.08 7.79
N ALA A 23 2.61 12.46 7.54
CA ALA A 23 1.63 11.67 6.80
C ALA A 23 2.08 11.42 5.35
N ILE A 24 2.63 12.45 4.69
CA ILE A 24 3.11 12.35 3.31
C ILE A 24 4.31 11.40 3.23
N ILE A 25 5.24 11.47 4.18
CA ILE A 25 6.42 10.59 4.24
C ILE A 25 5.98 9.14 4.43
N GLY A 26 4.99 8.92 5.30
CA GLY A 26 4.37 7.61 5.52
C GLY A 26 3.69 7.05 4.27
N LEU A 27 2.85 7.86 3.63
CA LEU A 27 2.08 7.47 2.45
C LEU A 27 2.96 7.30 1.20
N THR A 28 4.07 8.02 1.09
CA THR A 28 4.92 8.00 -0.10
C THR A 28 6.16 7.13 0.10
N ILE A 29 7.13 7.56 0.89
CA ILE A 29 8.45 6.90 0.99
C ILE A 29 8.30 5.50 1.57
N PHE A 30 7.56 5.34 2.67
CA PHE A 30 7.39 4.02 3.27
C PHE A 30 6.46 3.11 2.43
N ALA A 31 5.31 3.62 1.99
CA ALA A 31 4.37 2.78 1.24
C ALA A 31 4.86 2.40 -0.17
N VAL A 32 5.50 3.32 -0.90
CA VAL A 32 6.12 3.04 -2.20
C VAL A 32 7.33 2.12 -2.02
N GLY A 33 8.14 2.34 -0.97
CA GLY A 33 9.26 1.46 -0.63
C GLY A 33 8.81 0.01 -0.43
N ASN A 34 7.74 -0.20 0.35
CA ASN A 34 7.18 -1.53 0.55
C ASN A 34 6.62 -2.13 -0.76
N SER A 35 5.84 -1.35 -1.53
CA SER A 35 5.24 -1.82 -2.78
C SER A 35 6.27 -2.15 -3.87
N LEU A 36 7.37 -1.39 -3.94
CA LEU A 36 8.47 -1.64 -4.89
C LEU A 36 9.26 -2.89 -4.51
N ALA A 37 9.53 -3.10 -3.22
CA ALA A 37 10.18 -4.31 -2.73
C ALA A 37 9.33 -5.55 -3.05
N ASP A 38 8.01 -5.48 -2.82
CA ASP A 38 7.06 -6.53 -3.18
C ASP A 38 7.02 -6.78 -4.68
N LEU A 39 7.03 -5.74 -5.52
CA LEU A 39 7.07 -5.88 -6.99
C LEU A 39 8.32 -6.62 -7.46
N VAL A 40 9.49 -6.25 -6.95
CA VAL A 40 10.77 -6.87 -7.33
C VAL A 40 10.82 -8.33 -6.86
N ALA A 41 10.38 -8.61 -5.64
CA ALA A 41 10.33 -9.98 -5.11
C ALA A 41 9.37 -10.85 -5.91
N ASN A 42 8.15 -10.38 -6.17
CA ASN A 42 7.13 -11.13 -6.90
C ASN A 42 7.54 -11.35 -8.37
N MET A 43 8.15 -10.38 -9.05
CA MET A 43 8.70 -10.58 -10.39
C MET A 43 9.80 -11.64 -10.39
N SER A 44 10.71 -11.59 -9.41
CA SER A 44 11.83 -12.54 -9.34
C SER A 44 11.33 -13.98 -9.16
N VAL A 45 10.29 -14.20 -8.36
CA VAL A 45 9.67 -15.52 -8.16
C VAL A 45 8.83 -15.93 -9.38
N ALA A 46 8.11 -15.00 -10.00
CA ALA A 46 7.22 -15.29 -11.13
C ALA A 46 7.97 -15.83 -12.36
N VAL A 47 9.27 -15.54 -12.53
CA VAL A 47 10.10 -16.10 -13.60
C VAL A 47 10.22 -17.63 -13.49
N PHE A 48 10.21 -18.16 -12.28
CA PHE A 48 10.35 -19.61 -12.02
C PHE A 48 9.01 -20.28 -11.69
N ALA A 49 8.11 -19.56 -11.02
CA ALA A 49 6.80 -20.06 -10.61
C ALA A 49 5.73 -18.95 -10.72
N PRO A 50 5.10 -18.76 -11.89
CA PRO A 50 4.14 -17.68 -12.14
C PRO A 50 2.94 -17.69 -11.18
N ILE A 51 2.44 -18.88 -10.84
CA ILE A 51 1.29 -19.07 -9.93
C ILE A 51 1.65 -18.63 -8.49
N MET A 52 2.90 -18.88 -8.09
CA MET A 52 3.40 -18.49 -6.76
C MET A 52 3.58 -16.98 -6.68
N GLY A 53 4.17 -16.35 -7.70
CA GLY A 53 4.29 -14.89 -7.78
C GLY A 53 2.94 -14.17 -7.77
N PHE A 54 1.95 -14.72 -8.48
CA PHE A 54 0.58 -14.18 -8.45
C PHE A 54 -0.04 -14.28 -7.05
N SER A 55 0.04 -15.46 -6.41
CA SER A 55 -0.48 -15.67 -5.07
C SER A 55 0.22 -14.80 -4.02
N ALA A 56 1.53 -14.62 -4.14
CA ALA A 56 2.33 -13.79 -3.23
C ALA A 56 1.98 -12.31 -3.32
N CYS A 57 1.69 -11.80 -4.53
CA CYS A 57 1.26 -10.41 -4.74
C CYS A 57 -0.04 -10.05 -4.02
N PHE A 58 -0.96 -11.01 -3.86
CA PHE A 58 -2.19 -10.79 -3.08
C PHE A 58 -2.02 -11.14 -1.61
N GLY A 59 -1.27 -12.21 -1.31
CA GLY A 59 -1.05 -12.70 0.05
C GLY A 59 -0.26 -11.73 0.92
N GLY A 60 0.77 -11.07 0.37
CA GLY A 60 1.62 -10.12 1.10
C GLY A 60 0.82 -8.95 1.69
N PRO A 61 0.12 -8.15 0.86
CA PRO A 61 -0.74 -7.07 1.33
C PRO A 61 -1.82 -7.53 2.31
N MET A 62 -2.40 -8.71 2.08
CA MET A 62 -3.44 -9.26 2.95
C MET A 62 -2.91 -9.58 4.35
N ILE A 63 -1.71 -10.16 4.46
CA ILE A 63 -1.04 -10.44 5.74
C ILE A 63 -0.64 -9.14 6.44
N ASN A 64 -0.10 -8.16 5.70
CA ASN A 64 0.25 -6.86 6.25
C ASN A 64 -0.97 -6.14 6.84
N LEU A 65 -2.13 -6.24 6.19
CA LEU A 65 -3.36 -5.66 6.70
C LEU A 65 -3.91 -6.44 7.91
N LEU A 66 -4.06 -7.76 7.79
CA LEU A 66 -4.69 -8.58 8.83
C LEU A 66 -3.84 -8.66 10.11
N LEU A 67 -2.55 -8.98 9.96
CA LEU A 67 -1.66 -9.12 11.11
C LEU A 67 -1.10 -7.77 11.53
N GLY A 68 -0.63 -6.95 10.58
CA GLY A 68 -0.03 -5.65 10.90
C GLY A 68 -1.04 -4.71 11.54
N VAL A 69 -2.16 -4.41 10.86
CA VAL A 69 -3.17 -3.49 11.40
C VAL A 69 -4.00 -4.16 12.49
N GLY A 70 -4.40 -5.43 12.30
CA GLY A 70 -5.26 -6.13 13.26
C GLY A 70 -4.60 -6.38 14.62
N ILE A 71 -3.33 -6.82 14.66
CA ILE A 71 -2.62 -7.03 15.93
C ILE A 71 -2.28 -5.70 16.58
N SER A 72 -1.79 -4.72 15.81
CA SER A 72 -1.48 -3.38 16.33
C SER A 72 -2.72 -2.71 16.93
N GLY A 73 -3.86 -2.76 16.24
CA GLY A 73 -5.13 -2.23 16.74
C GLY A 73 -5.60 -2.95 17.99
N SER A 74 -5.53 -4.29 18.02
CA SER A 74 -5.90 -5.08 19.20
C SER A 74 -5.02 -4.76 20.42
N TYR A 75 -3.72 -4.56 20.19
CA TYR A 75 -2.77 -4.18 21.24
C TYR A 75 -3.06 -2.79 21.80
N VAL A 76 -3.35 -1.82 20.93
CA VAL A 76 -3.70 -0.45 21.34
C VAL A 76 -5.03 -0.41 22.09
N ILE A 77 -6.04 -1.17 21.64
CA ILE A 77 -7.33 -1.29 22.36
C ILE A 77 -7.11 -1.89 23.76
N ASN A 78 -6.23 -2.89 23.88
CA ASN A 78 -5.92 -3.52 25.16
C ASN A 78 -5.17 -2.59 26.12
N GLN A 79 -4.24 -1.78 25.60
CA GLN A 79 -3.45 -0.80 26.38
C GLN A 79 -4.28 0.43 26.80
N THR A 80 -5.15 0.93 25.93
CA THR A 80 -5.83 2.22 26.12
C THR A 80 -7.20 2.07 26.77
N GLY A 81 -7.79 0.86 26.79
CA GLY A 81 -9.05 0.55 27.46
C GLY A 81 -10.31 1.21 26.86
N HIS A 82 -10.14 2.03 25.83
CA HIS A 82 -11.20 2.67 25.07
C HIS A 82 -11.21 2.15 23.63
N ALA A 83 -12.41 2.12 23.02
CA ALA A 83 -12.54 1.82 21.60
C ALA A 83 -11.73 2.86 20.82
N TYR A 84 -10.83 2.41 19.96
CA TYR A 84 -10.07 3.30 19.10
C TYR A 84 -11.07 3.99 18.15
N GLU A 85 -11.38 5.25 18.39
CA GLU A 85 -12.16 6.04 17.44
C GLU A 85 -11.29 6.20 16.20
N LEU A 86 -11.61 5.42 15.16
CA LEU A 86 -11.04 5.58 13.85
C LEU A 86 -11.46 6.98 13.36
N GLU A 87 -10.62 7.98 13.56
CA GLU A 87 -10.74 9.24 12.83
C GLU A 87 -10.59 8.91 11.35
N PHE A 88 -11.72 8.82 10.67
CA PHE A 88 -11.78 8.59 9.24
C PHE A 88 -11.28 9.85 8.52
N THR A 89 -9.96 10.01 8.43
CA THR A 89 -9.38 11.01 7.54
C THR A 89 -9.87 10.69 6.13
N PRO A 90 -10.39 11.68 5.37
CA PRO A 90 -10.93 11.44 4.02
C PRO A 90 -9.96 10.70 3.10
N THR A 91 -8.66 10.77 3.37
CA THR A 91 -7.56 10.14 2.64
C THR A 91 -7.46 8.63 2.86
N LEU A 92 -7.83 8.13 4.05
CA LEU A 92 -8.03 6.72 4.33
C LEU A 92 -9.20 6.15 3.54
N ILE A 93 -10.30 6.91 3.42
CA ILE A 93 -11.48 6.51 2.67
C ILE A 93 -11.15 6.47 1.17
N THR A 94 -10.50 7.50 0.61
CA THR A 94 -10.13 7.51 -0.82
C THR A 94 -9.12 6.42 -1.17
N SER A 95 -8.13 6.15 -0.30
CA SER A 95 -7.17 5.06 -0.51
C SER A 95 -7.84 3.69 -0.43
N THR A 96 -8.75 3.49 0.52
CA THR A 96 -9.49 2.23 0.68
C THR A 96 -10.42 2.01 -0.51
N VAL A 97 -11.19 3.02 -0.91
CA VAL A 97 -12.08 2.95 -2.08
C VAL A 97 -11.28 2.74 -3.36
N GLY A 98 -10.15 3.42 -3.54
CA GLY A 98 -9.27 3.25 -4.70
C GLY A 98 -8.68 1.83 -4.79
N LEU A 99 -8.18 1.31 -3.66
CA LEU A 99 -7.69 -0.07 -3.56
C LEU A 99 -8.80 -1.07 -3.90
N LEU A 100 -9.99 -0.90 -3.33
CA LEU A 100 -11.13 -1.80 -3.50
C LEU A 100 -11.66 -1.76 -4.94
N THR A 101 -11.65 -0.58 -5.57
CA THR A 101 -12.01 -0.40 -6.99
C THR A 101 -10.99 -1.07 -7.91
N LEU A 102 -9.69 -0.96 -7.61
CA LEU A 102 -8.63 -1.68 -8.34
C LEU A 102 -8.77 -3.19 -8.20
N LEU A 103 -9.05 -3.67 -6.99
CA LEU A 103 -9.23 -5.09 -6.70
C LEU A 103 -10.43 -5.65 -7.44
N LEU A 104 -11.57 -4.94 -7.44
CA LEU A 104 -12.76 -5.29 -8.21
C LEU A 104 -12.48 -5.25 -9.71
N THR A 105 -11.83 -4.20 -10.22
CA THR A 105 -11.49 -4.10 -11.65
C THR A 105 -10.61 -5.26 -12.08
N THR A 106 -9.60 -5.61 -11.28
CA THR A 106 -8.73 -6.77 -11.53
C THR A 106 -9.52 -8.07 -11.49
N LEU A 107 -10.43 -8.21 -10.53
CA LEU A 107 -11.29 -9.39 -10.36
C LEU A 107 -12.27 -9.59 -11.54
N PHE A 108 -12.77 -8.53 -12.15
CA PHE A 108 -13.67 -8.63 -13.32
C PHE A 108 -12.89 -8.80 -14.64
N VAL A 109 -11.75 -8.14 -14.79
CA VAL A 109 -10.97 -8.14 -16.03
C VAL A 109 -10.16 -9.43 -16.22
N VAL A 110 -9.58 -9.99 -15.16
CA VAL A 110 -8.80 -11.24 -15.21
C VAL A 110 -9.60 -12.44 -15.74
N PRO A 111 -10.84 -12.72 -15.29
CA PRO A 111 -11.65 -13.81 -15.85
C PRO A 111 -12.14 -13.50 -17.26
N MET A 112 -12.37 -12.22 -17.60
CA MET A 112 -12.81 -11.80 -18.93
C MET A 112 -11.71 -11.93 -19.99
N ASN A 113 -10.43 -11.88 -19.60
CA ASN A 113 -9.28 -12.14 -20.47
C ASN A 113 -8.86 -13.64 -20.52
N GLY A 114 -9.72 -14.55 -20.03
CA GLY A 114 -9.50 -16.00 -20.11
C GLY A 114 -8.35 -16.52 -19.25
N TYR A 115 -8.06 -15.87 -18.11
CA TYR A 115 -6.99 -16.24 -17.17
C TYR A 115 -5.55 -16.18 -17.71
N PHE A 116 -5.35 -15.67 -18.93
CA PHE A 116 -4.01 -15.41 -19.48
C PHE A 116 -3.60 -13.96 -19.22
N LEU A 117 -2.66 -13.73 -18.30
CA LEU A 117 -2.05 -12.41 -18.10
C LEU A 117 -1.04 -12.13 -19.21
N SER A 118 -1.45 -11.35 -20.23
CA SER A 118 -0.55 -10.90 -21.28
C SER A 118 0.35 -9.75 -20.78
N ARG A 119 1.54 -9.60 -21.36
CA ARG A 119 2.51 -8.55 -20.96
C ARG A 119 1.94 -7.13 -21.09
N ARG A 120 0.97 -6.91 -21.97
CA ARG A 120 0.26 -5.63 -22.17
C ARG A 120 -0.64 -5.29 -20.98
N TRP A 121 -1.30 -6.29 -20.39
CA TRP A 121 -2.11 -6.12 -19.18
C TRP A 121 -1.26 -5.71 -17.98
N GLY A 122 -0.08 -6.32 -17.80
CA GLY A 122 0.86 -5.93 -16.73
C GLY A 122 1.30 -4.46 -16.83
N ILE A 123 1.58 -3.97 -18.03
CA ILE A 123 1.94 -2.55 -18.27
C ILE A 123 0.76 -1.63 -17.95
N PHE A 124 -0.46 -2.02 -18.34
CA PHE A 124 -1.66 -1.26 -18.01
C PHE A 124 -1.91 -1.16 -16.50
N LEU A 125 -1.71 -2.26 -15.76
CA LEU A 125 -1.84 -2.29 -14.30
C LEU A 125 -0.83 -1.36 -13.60
N ILE A 126 0.43 -1.36 -14.06
CA ILE A 126 1.46 -0.45 -13.53
C ILE A 126 1.09 1.01 -13.82
N MET A 127 0.64 1.31 -15.04
CA MET A 127 0.20 2.66 -15.40
C MET A 127 -1.00 3.11 -14.56
N ALA A 128 -1.99 2.25 -14.36
CA ALA A 128 -3.15 2.53 -13.50
C ALA A 128 -2.72 2.77 -12.05
N TYR A 129 -1.79 1.98 -11.52
CA TYR A 129 -1.22 2.18 -10.18
C TYR A 129 -0.54 3.55 -10.06
N VAL A 130 0.30 3.94 -11.02
CA VAL A 130 0.98 5.26 -11.00
C VAL A 130 -0.01 6.41 -11.07
N VAL A 131 -1.04 6.30 -11.92
CA VAL A 131 -2.11 7.32 -12.03
C VAL A 131 -2.90 7.42 -10.73
N LEU A 132 -3.26 6.30 -10.11
CA LEU A 132 -3.99 6.31 -8.84
C LEU A 132 -3.13 6.79 -7.68
N MET A 133 -1.85 6.44 -7.65
CA MET A 133 -0.91 6.91 -6.64
C MET A 133 -0.74 8.43 -6.74
N THR A 134 -0.50 8.95 -7.95
CA THR A 134 -0.41 10.40 -8.18
C THR A 134 -1.71 11.11 -7.84
N ALA A 135 -2.87 10.56 -8.21
CA ALA A 135 -4.17 11.13 -7.84
C ALA A 135 -4.37 11.17 -6.31
N ASN A 136 -4.04 10.10 -5.58
CA ASN A 136 -4.10 10.10 -4.11
C ASN A 136 -3.15 11.13 -3.51
N LEU A 137 -1.93 11.24 -4.04
CA LEU A 137 -0.96 12.24 -3.60
C LEU A 137 -1.47 13.68 -3.83
N PHE A 138 -2.09 13.95 -4.98
CA PHE A 138 -2.68 15.26 -5.27
C PHE A 138 -3.87 15.58 -4.36
N VAL A 139 -4.71 14.59 -4.05
CA VAL A 139 -5.84 14.77 -3.13
C VAL A 139 -5.33 15.07 -1.71
N GLU A 140 -4.31 14.36 -1.23
CA GLU A 140 -3.68 14.62 0.07
C GLU A 140 -3.10 16.05 0.12
N LEU A 141 -2.29 16.42 -0.88
CA LEU A 141 -1.66 17.73 -0.98
C LEU A 141 -2.65 18.89 -1.15
N SER A 142 -3.88 18.62 -1.58
CA SER A 142 -4.93 19.65 -1.74
C SER A 142 -5.84 19.77 -0.50
N TYR A 143 -5.76 18.82 0.43
CA TYR A 143 -6.57 18.78 1.65
C TYR A 143 -5.81 19.19 2.93
N GLU A 144 -4.49 19.39 2.86
CA GLU A 144 -3.68 20.12 3.85
C GLU A 144 -3.57 21.62 3.54
#